data_AF-A0A0B3AHU3-F1
#
_entry.id   AF-A0A0B3AHU3-F1
#
_cell.length_a   1.000
_cell.length_b   1.000
_cell.length_c   1.000
_cell.angle_alpha   90.00
_cell.angle_beta   90.00
_cell.angle_gamma   90.00
#
_symmetry.space_group_name_H-M   'P 1'
#
loop_
_entity.id
_entity.type
_entity.pdbx_description
1 polymer ?
#
loop_
_entity_poly.entity_id
_entity_poly.type
_entity_poly.pdbx_seq_one_letter_code
_entity_poly.pdbx_strand_id
1 'polypeptide(L)'
;MNDEFLIRVDEELPSDERTAVKVIETKVVSDEYRAKLESVIEKLESISAINNADVLRDMKDILSGMLDSITAINNKYSFLSEIMLKIDEKTSLDRLAAGMADIFADIQTSLADIKSKSIDPLLADSVLKLEEKLNEVSVINAELGEKVEGLSAEYREALDSAEEKLGDISVSNASLLEKVSEHHEALGSIEEKLGDLSVSNAAVLEKIEYLSELGERVDALSDRVEEKMGEVSSNVSGLGEKISDIHEISQVVESLKSSVAGLESRYDVAADMMIKLDEKLGDSSVEIMEVVDKIDEKSGALGEALAALEEKLNNVSVANSELLGGISDSIRNMESRHDAISDTLSKFDERLMEMSSSSADALARIDEKLDEKPYDTSATDDKIAGVYSVVENLNDKINDALIQGRELSDKLDQTRGDGDVTSVIKDEMASLERKLSGMVESVGNDMFDKMDKRIHLSSEETHRLRRELEEVKKQSEEILAAIIALKPAVAKPRKTRKKARRAKPRRKRTARRKSRRSRAPRVTNETLDILIVNTLNAASMNMTQLRETTKISEKKLRERLDVLMARGVVVREKRGRYIFYVSQAEQPMPTG
;
A
#
# COMPACT_ATOMS: atom_id res chain seq x y z
N MET A 1 -56.07 -17.45 -104.96
CA MET A 1 -57.07 -18.14 -105.79
C MET A 1 -56.80 -17.75 -107.23
N ASN A 2 -56.13 -18.61 -108.00
CA ASN A 2 -56.23 -18.74 -109.47
C ASN A 2 -55.20 -19.73 -110.11
N ASP A 3 -54.68 -20.74 -109.41
CA ASP A 3 -53.69 -21.67 -110.01
C ASP A 3 -54.29 -23.00 -110.52
N GLU A 4 -55.61 -23.19 -110.45
CA GLU A 4 -56.23 -24.49 -110.76
C GLU A 4 -56.72 -24.66 -112.20
N PHE A 5 -56.57 -23.65 -113.07
CA PHE A 5 -57.05 -23.70 -114.46
C PHE A 5 -55.98 -24.09 -115.50
N LEU A 6 -54.70 -24.21 -115.12
CA LEU A 6 -53.58 -24.35 -116.07
C LEU A 6 -53.05 -25.78 -116.27
N ILE A 7 -53.56 -26.80 -115.56
CA ILE A 7 -52.97 -28.16 -115.60
C ILE A 7 -53.78 -29.16 -116.46
N ARG A 8 -54.93 -28.77 -117.04
CA ARG A 8 -55.80 -29.70 -117.79
C ARG A 8 -55.73 -29.62 -119.32
N VAL A 9 -54.70 -28.99 -119.88
CA VAL A 9 -54.56 -28.83 -121.34
C VAL A 9 -53.57 -29.84 -121.95
N ASP A 10 -52.79 -30.54 -121.12
CA ASP A 10 -51.64 -31.34 -121.57
C ASP A 10 -51.97 -32.74 -122.11
N GLU A 11 -53.22 -33.25 -122.02
CA GLU A 11 -53.55 -34.63 -122.46
C GLU A 11 -54.40 -34.76 -123.74
N GLU A 12 -55.14 -33.73 -124.18
CA GLU A 12 -56.10 -33.87 -125.30
C GLU A 12 -55.74 -33.13 -126.60
N LEU A 13 -54.67 -32.33 -126.63
CA LEU A 13 -54.28 -31.58 -127.84
C LEU A 13 -53.28 -32.36 -128.73
N PRO A 14 -53.34 -32.24 -130.07
CA PRO A 14 -52.28 -32.67 -130.99
C PRO A 14 -50.91 -32.03 -130.65
N SER A 15 -49.81 -32.71 -131.00
CA SER A 15 -48.42 -32.28 -130.73
C SER A 15 -48.16 -30.79 -131.01
N ASP A 16 -48.66 -30.29 -132.13
CA ASP A 16 -48.34 -28.94 -132.62
C ASP A 16 -49.09 -27.86 -131.83
N GLU A 17 -50.30 -28.18 -131.36
CA GLU A 17 -51.11 -27.32 -130.49
C GLU A 17 -50.57 -27.32 -129.05
N ARG A 18 -50.02 -28.43 -128.55
CA ARG A 18 -49.33 -28.46 -127.24
C ARG A 18 -48.10 -27.56 -127.22
N THR A 19 -47.31 -27.55 -128.30
CA THR A 19 -46.12 -26.69 -128.39
C THR A 19 -46.52 -25.22 -128.47
N ALA A 20 -47.57 -24.89 -129.22
CA ALA A 20 -48.11 -23.53 -129.27
C ALA A 20 -48.64 -23.05 -127.89
N VAL A 21 -49.38 -23.91 -127.18
CA VAL A 21 -49.88 -23.60 -125.82
C VAL A 21 -48.73 -23.45 -124.84
N LYS A 22 -47.72 -24.33 -124.85
CA LYS A 22 -46.52 -24.20 -124.01
C LYS A 22 -45.72 -22.94 -124.31
N VAL A 23 -45.63 -22.51 -125.57
CA VAL A 23 -44.99 -21.25 -125.96
C VAL A 23 -45.78 -20.03 -125.47
N ILE A 24 -47.12 -20.08 -125.49
CA ILE A 24 -47.97 -19.00 -124.96
C ILE A 24 -47.90 -18.97 -123.43
N GLU A 25 -47.97 -20.12 -122.75
CA GLU A 25 -47.87 -20.23 -121.30
C GLU A 25 -46.51 -19.73 -120.80
N THR A 26 -45.41 -20.15 -121.43
CA THR A 26 -44.07 -19.65 -121.08
C THR A 26 -43.92 -18.15 -121.32
N LYS A 27 -44.53 -17.60 -122.37
CA LYS A 27 -44.57 -16.15 -122.61
C LYS A 27 -45.36 -15.40 -121.52
N VAL A 28 -46.53 -15.89 -121.15
CA VAL A 28 -47.37 -15.29 -120.10
C VAL A 28 -46.68 -15.35 -118.74
N VAL A 29 -46.07 -16.49 -118.42
CA VAL A 29 -45.31 -16.69 -117.17
C VAL A 29 -44.07 -15.78 -117.15
N SER A 30 -43.35 -15.64 -118.27
CA SER A 30 -42.21 -14.74 -118.42
C SER A 30 -42.58 -13.27 -118.19
N ASP A 31 -43.70 -12.81 -118.76
CA ASP A 31 -44.18 -11.44 -118.59
C ASP A 31 -44.61 -11.15 -117.14
N GLU A 32 -45.19 -12.13 -116.44
CA GLU A 32 -45.55 -12.01 -115.03
C GLU A 32 -44.33 -11.96 -114.10
N TYR A 33 -43.32 -12.80 -114.36
CA TYR A 33 -42.05 -12.75 -113.63
C TYR A 33 -41.30 -11.43 -113.86
N ARG A 34 -41.31 -10.92 -115.10
CA ARG A 34 -40.75 -9.61 -115.44
C ARG A 34 -41.39 -8.48 -114.60
N ALA A 35 -42.72 -8.45 -114.54
CA ALA A 35 -43.45 -7.43 -113.78
C ALA A 35 -43.17 -7.51 -112.26
N LYS A 36 -43.06 -8.74 -111.70
CA LYS A 36 -42.69 -8.92 -110.29
C LYS A 36 -41.25 -8.48 -110.01
N LEU A 37 -40.32 -8.72 -110.93
CA LEU A 37 -38.93 -8.30 -110.81
C LEU A 37 -38.78 -6.77 -110.85
N GLU A 38 -39.49 -6.10 -111.77
CA GLU A 38 -39.57 -4.63 -111.84
C GLU A 38 -40.06 -4.04 -110.50
N SER A 39 -41.10 -4.63 -109.90
CA SER A 39 -41.62 -4.19 -108.60
C SER A 39 -40.62 -4.40 -107.44
N VAL A 40 -39.82 -5.46 -107.46
CA VAL A 40 -38.79 -5.71 -106.43
C VAL A 40 -37.63 -4.71 -106.59
N ILE A 41 -37.23 -4.38 -107.82
CA ILE A 41 -36.20 -3.38 -108.10
C ILE A 41 -36.63 -2.00 -107.59
N GLU A 42 -37.88 -1.58 -107.81
CA GLU A 42 -38.41 -0.32 -107.26
C GLU A 42 -38.42 -0.30 -105.73
N LYS A 43 -38.77 -1.43 -105.09
CA LYS A 43 -38.74 -1.52 -103.61
C LYS A 43 -37.31 -1.43 -103.07
N LEU A 44 -36.34 -2.05 -103.75
CA LEU A 44 -34.92 -1.94 -103.38
C LEU A 44 -34.38 -0.51 -103.54
N GLU A 45 -34.83 0.24 -104.56
CA GLU A 45 -34.53 1.68 -104.70
C GLU A 45 -35.05 2.49 -103.51
N SER A 46 -36.25 2.17 -103.00
CA SER A 46 -36.80 2.88 -101.84
C SER A 46 -36.07 2.59 -100.51
N ILE A 47 -35.47 1.39 -100.38
CA ILE A 47 -34.80 0.93 -99.16
C ILE A 47 -33.32 1.32 -99.13
N SER A 48 -32.62 1.30 -100.27
CA SER A 48 -31.17 1.63 -100.33
C SER A 48 -30.87 3.09 -99.97
N ALA A 49 -31.88 3.96 -99.99
CA ALA A 49 -31.80 5.34 -99.55
C ALA A 49 -31.62 5.51 -98.02
N ILE A 50 -31.82 4.46 -97.20
CA ILE A 50 -31.95 4.61 -95.74
C ILE A 50 -30.88 3.86 -94.92
N ASN A 51 -30.30 2.73 -95.37
CA ASN A 51 -29.09 2.10 -94.76
C ASN A 51 -28.57 0.91 -95.61
N ASN A 52 -27.25 0.62 -95.55
CA ASN A 52 -26.53 -0.44 -96.32
C ASN A 52 -26.57 -0.29 -97.86
N ALA A 53 -26.16 0.88 -98.34
CA ALA A 53 -26.21 1.27 -99.75
C ALA A 53 -25.43 0.33 -100.70
N ASP A 54 -24.29 -0.22 -100.30
CA ASP A 54 -23.42 -0.98 -101.21
C ASP A 54 -23.99 -2.37 -101.54
N VAL A 55 -24.40 -3.14 -100.51
CA VAL A 55 -25.00 -4.47 -100.71
C VAL A 55 -26.33 -4.37 -101.47
N LEU A 56 -27.13 -3.35 -101.18
CA LEU A 56 -28.41 -3.14 -101.87
C LEU A 56 -28.23 -2.64 -103.31
N ARG A 57 -27.14 -1.92 -103.60
CA ARG A 57 -26.77 -1.52 -104.98
C ARG A 57 -26.30 -2.73 -105.79
N ASP A 58 -25.47 -3.60 -105.21
CA ASP A 58 -25.04 -4.84 -105.87
C ASP A 58 -26.23 -5.76 -106.16
N MET A 59 -27.17 -5.91 -105.22
CA MET A 59 -28.41 -6.66 -105.46
C MET A 59 -29.27 -6.06 -106.58
N LYS A 60 -29.33 -4.72 -106.68
CA LYS A 60 -30.06 -4.03 -107.77
C LYS A 60 -29.43 -4.28 -109.14
N ASP A 61 -28.10 -4.20 -109.23
CA ASP A 61 -27.40 -4.36 -110.50
C ASP A 61 -27.56 -5.81 -111.02
N ILE A 62 -27.51 -6.80 -110.12
CA ILE A 62 -27.79 -8.21 -110.45
C ILE A 62 -29.23 -8.39 -110.96
N LEU A 63 -30.22 -7.83 -110.26
CA LEU A 63 -31.63 -7.97 -110.65
C LEU A 63 -31.94 -7.25 -111.98
N SER A 64 -31.29 -6.11 -112.25
CA SER A 64 -31.43 -5.40 -113.52
C SER A 64 -30.86 -6.22 -114.69
N GLY A 65 -29.70 -6.86 -114.50
CA GLY A 65 -29.14 -7.76 -115.51
C GLY A 65 -30.00 -9.00 -115.80
N MET A 66 -30.70 -9.51 -114.79
CA MET A 66 -31.69 -10.59 -114.97
C MET A 66 -32.90 -10.11 -115.79
N LEU A 67 -33.39 -8.89 -115.56
CA LEU A 67 -34.51 -8.30 -116.32
C LEU A 67 -34.19 -8.15 -117.81
N ASP A 68 -32.99 -7.69 -118.13
CA ASP A 68 -32.52 -7.55 -119.51
C ASP A 68 -32.44 -8.92 -120.22
N SER A 69 -31.97 -9.94 -119.49
CA SER A 69 -31.87 -11.31 -119.99
C SER A 69 -33.25 -11.92 -120.27
N ILE A 70 -34.23 -11.74 -119.38
CA ILE A 70 -35.62 -12.18 -119.57
C ILE A 70 -36.24 -11.49 -120.79
N THR A 71 -35.99 -10.18 -120.94
CA THR A 71 -36.50 -9.40 -122.07
C THR A 71 -35.91 -9.90 -123.41
N ALA A 72 -34.61 -10.23 -123.43
CA ALA A 72 -33.96 -10.79 -124.62
C ALA A 72 -34.49 -12.19 -124.99
N ILE A 73 -34.76 -13.04 -123.98
CA ILE A 73 -35.36 -14.37 -124.18
C ILE A 73 -36.77 -14.25 -124.76
N ASN A 74 -37.61 -13.34 -124.22
CA ASN A 74 -38.98 -13.15 -124.71
C ASN A 74 -39.01 -12.70 -126.18
N ASN A 75 -38.09 -11.82 -126.59
CA ASN A 75 -37.95 -11.40 -127.98
C ASN A 75 -37.57 -12.57 -128.92
N LYS A 76 -36.67 -13.47 -128.48
CA LYS A 76 -36.30 -14.67 -129.25
C LYS A 76 -37.45 -15.66 -129.36
N TYR A 77 -38.25 -15.83 -128.30
CA TYR A 77 -39.44 -16.68 -128.34
C TYR A 77 -40.52 -16.15 -129.29
N SER A 78 -40.73 -14.83 -129.32
CA SER A 78 -41.65 -14.22 -130.29
C SER A 78 -41.22 -14.50 -131.73
N PHE A 79 -39.92 -14.48 -132.01
CA PHE A 79 -39.36 -14.83 -133.32
C PHE A 79 -39.51 -16.32 -133.66
N LEU A 80 -39.27 -17.22 -132.70
CA LEU A 80 -39.48 -18.67 -132.89
C LEU A 80 -40.95 -19.03 -133.14
N SER A 81 -41.89 -18.39 -132.43
CA SER A 81 -43.32 -18.57 -132.65
C SER A 81 -43.75 -18.12 -134.05
N GLU A 82 -43.15 -17.03 -134.56
CA GLU A 82 -43.38 -16.53 -135.92
C GLU A 82 -42.80 -17.45 -137.01
N ILE A 83 -41.71 -18.17 -136.71
CA ILE A 83 -41.14 -19.20 -137.59
C ILE A 83 -41.98 -20.48 -137.55
N MET A 84 -42.42 -20.94 -136.38
CA MET A 84 -43.25 -22.14 -136.26
C MET A 84 -44.59 -21.99 -136.99
N LEU A 85 -45.21 -20.81 -136.96
CA LEU A 85 -46.41 -20.51 -137.75
C LEU A 85 -46.18 -20.59 -139.27
N LYS A 86 -44.94 -20.46 -139.74
CA LYS A 86 -44.57 -20.64 -141.15
C LYS A 86 -44.24 -22.09 -141.51
N ILE A 87 -44.00 -22.97 -140.53
CA ILE A 87 -43.60 -24.37 -140.75
C ILE A 87 -44.81 -25.31 -141.00
N ASP A 88 -46.05 -24.84 -140.81
CA ASP A 88 -47.27 -25.55 -141.26
C ASP A 88 -47.31 -25.75 -142.80
N GLU A 89 -46.34 -25.17 -143.51
CA GLU A 89 -46.08 -25.36 -144.94
C GLU A 89 -45.50 -26.73 -145.33
N LYS A 90 -45.07 -27.61 -144.39
CA LYS A 90 -44.55 -28.94 -144.78
C LYS A 90 -45.57 -29.75 -145.58
N THR A 91 -46.85 -29.66 -145.23
CA THR A 91 -47.94 -30.31 -145.98
C THR A 91 -48.27 -29.64 -147.33
N SER A 92 -47.88 -28.38 -147.52
CA SER A 92 -48.05 -27.68 -148.81
C SER A 92 -46.84 -27.86 -149.74
N LEU A 93 -45.63 -28.04 -149.19
CA LEU A 93 -44.43 -28.40 -149.92
C LEU A 93 -44.50 -29.83 -150.48
N ASP A 94 -44.98 -30.80 -149.69
CA ASP A 94 -45.20 -32.18 -150.16
C ASP A 94 -46.25 -32.25 -151.28
N ARG A 95 -47.32 -31.45 -151.17
CA ARG A 95 -48.37 -31.31 -152.21
C ARG A 95 -47.84 -30.60 -153.46
N LEU A 96 -46.97 -29.59 -153.30
CA LEU A 96 -46.36 -28.87 -154.40
C LEU A 96 -45.36 -29.76 -155.15
N ALA A 97 -44.54 -30.54 -154.43
CA ALA A 97 -43.59 -31.48 -155.02
C ALA A 97 -44.32 -32.59 -155.81
N ALA A 98 -45.39 -33.17 -155.24
CA ALA A 98 -46.24 -34.13 -155.94
C ALA A 98 -46.91 -33.52 -157.19
N GLY A 99 -47.46 -32.30 -157.08
CA GLY A 99 -48.06 -31.61 -158.22
C GLY A 99 -47.07 -31.25 -159.33
N MET A 100 -45.83 -30.88 -158.99
CA MET A 100 -44.77 -30.64 -159.97
C MET A 100 -44.34 -31.94 -160.67
N ALA A 101 -44.27 -33.05 -159.95
CA ALA A 101 -43.96 -34.36 -160.54
C ALA A 101 -45.02 -34.80 -161.57
N ASP A 102 -46.32 -34.61 -161.26
CA ASP A 102 -47.42 -34.89 -162.19
C ASP A 102 -47.37 -34.00 -163.43
N ILE A 103 -47.10 -32.69 -163.26
CA ILE A 103 -46.93 -31.75 -164.39
C ILE A 103 -45.73 -32.15 -165.27
N PHE A 104 -44.60 -32.57 -164.69
CA PHE A 104 -43.46 -33.03 -165.47
C PHE A 104 -43.77 -34.32 -166.25
N ALA A 105 -44.52 -35.25 -165.66
CA ALA A 105 -44.97 -36.46 -166.34
C ALA A 105 -45.91 -36.15 -167.51
N ASP A 106 -46.85 -35.21 -167.34
CA ASP A 106 -47.76 -34.77 -168.41
C ASP A 106 -47.01 -34.08 -169.58
N ILE A 107 -46.01 -33.25 -169.27
CA ILE A 107 -45.18 -32.60 -170.29
C ILE A 107 -44.31 -33.62 -171.03
N GLN A 108 -43.72 -34.61 -170.32
CA GLN A 108 -42.96 -35.70 -170.95
C GLN A 108 -43.84 -36.54 -171.89
N THR A 109 -45.06 -36.88 -171.45
CA THR A 109 -46.03 -37.62 -172.25
C THR A 109 -46.42 -36.82 -173.50
N SER A 110 -46.64 -35.51 -173.35
CA SER A 110 -46.98 -34.61 -174.46
C SER A 110 -45.83 -34.41 -175.45
N LEU A 111 -44.59 -34.30 -174.99
CA LEU A 111 -43.39 -34.21 -175.84
C LEU A 111 -43.17 -35.52 -176.63
N ALA A 112 -43.34 -36.68 -175.99
CA ALA A 112 -43.25 -37.98 -176.66
C ALA A 112 -44.31 -38.14 -177.76
N ASP A 113 -45.52 -37.66 -177.51
CA ASP A 113 -46.62 -37.66 -178.48
C ASP A 113 -46.32 -36.76 -179.69
N ILE A 114 -45.78 -35.55 -179.47
CA ILE A 114 -45.37 -34.62 -180.53
C ILE A 114 -44.22 -35.19 -181.37
N LYS A 115 -43.24 -35.83 -180.71
CA LYS A 115 -42.10 -36.50 -181.36
C LYS A 115 -42.55 -37.63 -182.28
N SER A 116 -43.54 -38.43 -181.86
CA SER A 116 -44.08 -39.55 -182.65
C SER A 116 -44.88 -39.13 -183.89
N LYS A 117 -45.41 -37.89 -183.90
CA LYS A 117 -46.27 -37.34 -184.95
C LYS A 117 -45.56 -36.38 -185.91
N SER A 118 -44.35 -35.93 -185.59
CA SER A 118 -43.58 -35.00 -186.43
C SER A 118 -42.85 -35.72 -187.57
N ILE A 119 -43.08 -35.27 -188.82
CA ILE A 119 -42.30 -35.67 -190.00
C ILE A 119 -41.18 -34.63 -190.29
N ASP A 120 -41.17 -33.49 -189.58
CA ASP A 120 -40.24 -32.38 -189.78
C ASP A 120 -38.99 -32.50 -188.87
N PRO A 121 -37.77 -32.65 -189.45
CA PRO A 121 -36.54 -32.81 -188.68
C PRO A 121 -36.17 -31.58 -187.83
N LEU A 122 -36.59 -30.36 -188.19
CA LEU A 122 -36.33 -29.15 -187.37
C LEU A 122 -37.20 -29.11 -186.12
N LEU A 123 -38.44 -29.59 -186.22
CA LEU A 123 -39.37 -29.69 -185.10
C LEU A 123 -38.90 -30.79 -184.12
N ALA A 124 -38.38 -31.89 -184.65
CA ALA A 124 -37.80 -32.96 -183.85
C ALA A 124 -36.56 -32.51 -183.04
N ASP A 125 -35.69 -31.67 -183.61
CA ASP A 125 -34.53 -31.10 -182.91
C ASP A 125 -34.96 -30.14 -181.78
N SER A 126 -36.02 -29.37 -182.00
CA SER A 126 -36.58 -28.45 -180.98
C SER A 126 -37.23 -29.21 -179.81
N VAL A 127 -37.92 -30.32 -180.11
CA VAL A 127 -38.51 -31.22 -179.10
C VAL A 127 -37.42 -31.91 -178.28
N LEU A 128 -36.32 -32.33 -178.90
CA LEU A 128 -35.16 -32.89 -178.18
C LEU A 128 -34.54 -31.87 -177.20
N LYS A 129 -34.38 -30.60 -177.61
CA LYS A 129 -33.89 -29.54 -176.71
C LYS A 129 -34.85 -29.24 -175.55
N LEU A 130 -36.15 -29.35 -175.78
CA LEU A 130 -37.16 -29.19 -174.72
C LEU A 130 -37.17 -30.38 -173.75
N GLU A 131 -37.01 -31.62 -174.25
CA GLU A 131 -36.82 -32.81 -173.41
C GLU A 131 -35.55 -32.67 -172.55
N GLU A 132 -34.44 -32.19 -173.14
CA GLU A 132 -33.18 -31.95 -172.43
C GLU A 132 -33.36 -30.90 -171.31
N LYS A 133 -33.98 -29.75 -171.60
CA LYS A 133 -34.27 -28.74 -170.57
C LYS A 133 -35.27 -29.21 -169.52
N LEU A 134 -36.25 -30.03 -169.89
CA LEU A 134 -37.20 -30.60 -168.93
C LEU A 134 -36.50 -31.56 -167.98
N ASN A 135 -35.57 -32.35 -168.50
CA ASN A 135 -34.73 -33.23 -167.68
C ASN A 135 -33.81 -32.41 -166.76
N GLU A 136 -33.20 -31.32 -167.24
CA GLU A 136 -32.44 -30.40 -166.39
C GLU A 136 -33.29 -29.84 -165.25
N VAL A 137 -34.52 -29.39 -165.53
CA VAL A 137 -35.42 -28.85 -164.51
C VAL A 137 -35.87 -29.94 -163.53
N SER A 138 -36.15 -31.16 -164.01
CA SER A 138 -36.48 -32.30 -163.16
C SER A 138 -35.33 -32.66 -162.21
N VAL A 139 -34.09 -32.65 -162.70
CA VAL A 139 -32.87 -32.85 -161.90
C VAL A 139 -32.72 -31.73 -160.86
N ILE A 140 -32.85 -30.45 -161.25
CA ILE A 140 -32.77 -29.33 -160.31
C ILE A 140 -33.86 -29.42 -159.24
N ASN A 141 -35.08 -29.84 -159.59
CA ASN A 141 -36.16 -29.97 -158.62
C ASN A 141 -35.90 -31.11 -157.62
N ALA A 142 -35.33 -32.22 -158.09
CA ALA A 142 -34.87 -33.31 -157.22
C ALA A 142 -33.72 -32.85 -156.29
N GLU A 143 -32.73 -32.13 -156.82
CA GLU A 143 -31.63 -31.55 -156.03
C GLU A 143 -32.14 -30.54 -154.98
N LEU A 144 -33.14 -29.73 -155.33
CA LEU A 144 -33.78 -28.80 -154.38
C LEU A 144 -34.57 -29.55 -153.31
N GLY A 145 -35.30 -30.61 -153.67
CA GLY A 145 -35.98 -31.48 -152.71
C GLY A 145 -35.01 -32.10 -151.71
N GLU A 146 -33.91 -32.66 -152.20
CA GLU A 146 -32.85 -33.24 -151.37
C GLU A 146 -32.21 -32.18 -150.46
N LYS A 147 -31.97 -30.97 -150.96
CA LYS A 147 -31.44 -29.86 -150.16
C LYS A 147 -32.42 -29.39 -149.08
N VAL A 148 -33.71 -29.33 -149.37
CA VAL A 148 -34.75 -28.96 -148.40
C VAL A 148 -34.89 -30.04 -147.33
N GLU A 149 -34.84 -31.31 -147.70
CA GLU A 149 -34.87 -32.43 -146.77
C GLU A 149 -33.61 -32.44 -145.89
N GLY A 150 -32.42 -32.21 -146.48
CA GLY A 150 -31.16 -32.06 -145.77
C GLY A 150 -31.17 -30.91 -144.76
N LEU A 151 -31.61 -29.71 -145.16
CA LEU A 151 -31.77 -28.58 -144.25
C LEU A 151 -32.79 -28.87 -143.14
N SER A 152 -33.90 -29.54 -143.46
CA SER A 152 -34.90 -29.93 -142.47
C SER A 152 -34.35 -30.93 -141.45
N ALA A 153 -33.50 -31.85 -141.89
CA ALA A 153 -32.80 -32.79 -141.02
C ALA A 153 -31.78 -32.07 -140.12
N GLU A 154 -30.97 -31.16 -140.67
CA GLU A 154 -30.03 -30.34 -139.91
C GLU A 154 -30.74 -29.48 -138.85
N TYR A 155 -31.86 -28.86 -139.20
CA TYR A 155 -32.66 -28.09 -138.24
C TYR A 155 -33.25 -28.96 -137.12
N ARG A 156 -33.68 -30.19 -137.46
CA ARG A 156 -34.21 -31.13 -136.47
C ARG A 156 -33.12 -31.58 -135.50
N GLU A 157 -31.94 -31.94 -136.00
CA GLU A 157 -30.80 -32.30 -135.18
C GLU A 157 -30.33 -31.14 -134.29
N ALA A 158 -30.33 -29.91 -134.82
CA ALA A 158 -30.03 -28.71 -134.04
C ALA A 158 -31.08 -28.44 -132.94
N LEU A 159 -32.36 -28.70 -133.22
CA LEU A 159 -33.44 -28.57 -132.25
C LEU A 159 -33.31 -29.62 -131.15
N ASP A 160 -33.10 -30.89 -131.51
CA ASP A 160 -32.90 -32.00 -130.56
C ASP A 160 -31.69 -31.71 -129.65
N SER A 161 -30.59 -31.21 -130.22
CA SER A 161 -29.40 -30.80 -129.44
C SER A 161 -29.67 -29.60 -128.52
N ALA A 162 -30.52 -28.65 -128.92
CA ALA A 162 -30.90 -27.52 -128.09
C ALA A 162 -31.80 -27.96 -126.92
N GLU A 163 -32.74 -28.88 -127.17
CA GLU A 163 -33.59 -29.48 -126.16
C GLU A 163 -32.79 -30.28 -125.12
N GLU A 164 -31.80 -31.06 -125.57
CA GLU A 164 -30.87 -31.78 -124.67
C GLU A 164 -30.13 -30.81 -123.75
N LYS A 165 -29.53 -29.76 -124.30
CA LYS A 165 -28.84 -28.72 -123.51
C LYS A 165 -29.77 -27.99 -122.55
N LEU A 166 -31.02 -27.73 -122.95
CA LEU A 166 -32.03 -27.14 -122.08
C LEU A 166 -32.40 -28.08 -120.93
N GLY A 167 -32.48 -29.38 -121.20
CA GLY A 167 -32.64 -30.42 -120.19
C GLY A 167 -31.49 -30.43 -119.19
N ASP A 168 -30.25 -30.42 -119.66
CA ASP A 168 -29.05 -30.36 -118.81
C ASP A 168 -29.00 -29.11 -117.93
N ILE A 169 -29.35 -27.94 -118.50
CA ILE A 169 -29.44 -26.68 -117.75
C ILE A 169 -30.53 -26.76 -116.69
N SER A 170 -31.69 -27.33 -117.01
CA SER A 170 -32.79 -27.52 -116.06
C SER A 170 -32.38 -28.38 -114.87
N VAL A 171 -31.72 -29.52 -115.14
CA VAL A 171 -31.18 -30.41 -114.09
C VAL A 171 -30.10 -29.71 -113.26
N SER A 172 -29.19 -28.98 -113.92
CA SER A 172 -28.14 -28.21 -113.23
C SER A 172 -28.73 -27.13 -112.30
N ASN A 173 -29.75 -26.42 -112.77
CA ASN A 173 -30.45 -25.40 -111.98
C ASN A 173 -31.20 -26.00 -110.78
N ALA A 174 -31.84 -27.16 -110.96
CA ALA A 174 -32.48 -27.87 -109.85
C ALA A 174 -31.45 -28.25 -108.77
N SER A 175 -30.29 -28.75 -109.17
CA SER A 175 -29.19 -29.07 -108.23
C SER A 175 -28.62 -27.83 -107.53
N LEU A 176 -28.52 -26.70 -108.23
CA LEU A 176 -28.10 -25.44 -107.62
C LEU A 176 -29.11 -24.93 -106.59
N LEU A 177 -30.41 -25.00 -106.90
CA LEU A 177 -31.48 -24.63 -105.97
C LEU A 177 -31.45 -25.47 -104.69
N GLU A 178 -31.22 -26.78 -104.82
CA GLU A 178 -31.07 -27.69 -103.68
C GLU A 178 -29.89 -27.25 -102.79
N LYS A 179 -28.71 -27.02 -103.38
CA LYS A 179 -27.54 -26.53 -102.63
C LYS A 179 -27.76 -25.16 -101.96
N VAL A 180 -28.49 -24.25 -102.63
CA VAL A 180 -28.84 -22.95 -102.04
C VAL A 180 -29.75 -23.14 -100.83
N SER A 181 -30.71 -24.07 -100.90
CA SER A 181 -31.59 -24.41 -99.77
C SER A 181 -30.77 -24.99 -98.60
N GLU A 182 -29.88 -25.95 -98.86
CA GLU A 182 -29.00 -26.54 -97.84
C GLU A 182 -28.12 -25.47 -97.16
N HIS A 183 -27.55 -24.56 -97.95
CA HIS A 183 -26.77 -23.44 -97.42
C HIS A 183 -27.60 -22.48 -96.58
N HIS A 184 -28.85 -22.20 -96.97
CA HIS A 184 -29.75 -21.35 -96.21
C HIS A 184 -30.09 -21.96 -94.83
N GLU A 185 -30.36 -23.27 -94.80
CA GLU A 185 -30.57 -24.00 -93.55
C GLU A 185 -29.32 -23.98 -92.65
N ALA A 186 -28.14 -24.19 -93.23
CA ALA A 186 -26.88 -24.10 -92.49
C ALA A 186 -26.64 -22.70 -91.91
N LEU A 187 -27.00 -21.65 -92.64
CA LEU A 187 -26.87 -20.25 -92.22
C LEU A 187 -27.80 -19.95 -91.03
N GLY A 188 -29.05 -20.44 -91.09
CA GLY A 188 -29.98 -20.35 -89.95
C GLY A 188 -29.46 -21.04 -88.68
N SER A 189 -28.84 -22.23 -88.81
CA SER A 189 -28.22 -22.90 -87.66
C SER A 189 -27.03 -22.14 -87.08
N ILE A 190 -26.25 -21.45 -87.92
CA ILE A 190 -25.15 -20.60 -87.48
C ILE A 190 -25.67 -19.38 -86.73
N GLU A 191 -26.71 -18.72 -87.25
CA GLU A 191 -27.35 -17.57 -86.60
C GLU A 191 -27.90 -17.93 -85.21
N GLU A 192 -28.55 -19.08 -85.08
CA GLU A 192 -29.03 -19.59 -83.80
C GLU A 192 -27.88 -19.78 -82.79
N LYS A 193 -26.81 -20.46 -83.19
CA LYS A 193 -25.62 -20.65 -82.34
C LYS A 193 -24.94 -19.34 -81.96
N LEU A 194 -24.94 -18.36 -82.87
CA LEU A 194 -24.37 -17.05 -82.61
C LEU A 194 -25.23 -16.27 -81.60
N GLY A 195 -26.55 -16.41 -81.67
CA GLY A 195 -27.49 -15.94 -80.66
C GLY A 195 -27.22 -16.54 -79.28
N ASP A 196 -27.09 -17.87 -79.20
CA ASP A 196 -26.78 -18.56 -77.94
C ASP A 196 -25.43 -18.12 -77.34
N LEU A 197 -24.40 -17.97 -78.18
CA LEU A 197 -23.11 -17.44 -77.75
C LEU A 197 -23.20 -16.01 -77.23
N SER A 198 -24.02 -15.16 -77.87
CA SER A 198 -24.24 -13.78 -77.43
C SER A 198 -24.86 -13.74 -76.03
N VAL A 199 -25.91 -14.55 -75.79
CA VAL A 199 -26.56 -14.68 -74.48
C VAL A 199 -25.58 -15.23 -73.43
N SER A 200 -24.83 -16.27 -73.78
CA SER A 200 -23.82 -16.86 -72.90
C SER A 200 -22.73 -15.84 -72.52
N ASN A 201 -22.24 -15.05 -73.47
CA ASN A 201 -21.26 -14.00 -73.23
C ASN A 201 -21.80 -12.89 -72.31
N ALA A 202 -23.06 -12.48 -72.48
CA ALA A 202 -23.69 -11.53 -71.58
C ALA A 202 -23.71 -12.05 -70.13
N ALA A 203 -24.07 -13.32 -69.93
CA ALA A 203 -24.05 -13.94 -68.61
C ALA A 203 -22.62 -14.06 -68.01
N VAL A 204 -21.59 -14.24 -68.85
CA VAL A 204 -20.20 -14.24 -68.40
C VAL A 204 -19.76 -12.84 -67.96
N LEU A 205 -20.16 -11.79 -68.68
CA LEU A 205 -19.85 -10.41 -68.31
C LEU A 205 -20.47 -10.03 -66.96
N GLU A 206 -21.72 -10.42 -66.70
CA GLU A 206 -22.34 -10.22 -65.37
C GLU A 206 -21.57 -10.92 -64.25
N LYS A 207 -21.06 -12.14 -64.50
CA LYS A 207 -20.22 -12.84 -63.50
C LYS A 207 -18.88 -12.15 -63.26
N ILE A 208 -18.28 -11.55 -64.28
CA ILE A 208 -17.04 -10.78 -64.14
C ILE A 208 -17.28 -9.52 -63.31
N GLU A 209 -18.40 -8.85 -63.51
CA GLU A 209 -18.80 -7.69 -62.71
C GLU A 209 -19.00 -8.07 -61.24
N TYR A 210 -19.76 -9.14 -60.97
CA TYR A 210 -19.92 -9.66 -59.61
C TYR A 210 -18.58 -10.04 -58.94
N LEU A 211 -17.66 -10.66 -59.69
CA LEU A 211 -16.32 -10.97 -59.16
C LEU A 211 -15.50 -9.72 -58.85
N SER A 212 -15.68 -8.65 -59.62
CA SER A 212 -15.01 -7.37 -59.38
C SER A 212 -15.53 -6.72 -58.10
N GLU A 213 -16.86 -6.68 -57.91
CA GLU A 213 -17.48 -6.22 -56.65
C GLU A 213 -17.03 -7.06 -55.44
N LEU A 214 -16.91 -8.38 -55.62
CA LEU A 214 -16.42 -9.27 -54.57
C LEU A 214 -14.96 -8.96 -54.22
N GLY A 215 -14.12 -8.64 -55.21
CA GLY A 215 -12.75 -8.20 -55.02
C GLY A 215 -12.66 -6.95 -54.15
N GLU A 216 -13.44 -5.92 -54.48
CA GLU A 216 -13.48 -4.67 -53.69
C GLU A 216 -13.90 -4.92 -52.23
N ARG A 217 -14.86 -5.84 -52.00
CA ARG A 217 -15.29 -6.21 -50.65
C ARG A 217 -14.19 -6.96 -49.88
N VAL A 218 -13.39 -7.78 -50.56
CA VAL A 218 -12.26 -8.47 -49.96
C VAL A 218 -11.17 -7.46 -49.56
N ASP A 219 -10.87 -6.50 -50.42
CA ASP A 219 -9.90 -5.44 -50.11
C ASP A 219 -10.33 -4.62 -48.88
N ALA A 220 -11.59 -4.18 -48.85
CA ALA A 220 -12.15 -3.46 -47.70
C ALA A 220 -12.13 -4.29 -46.39
N LEU A 221 -12.34 -5.61 -46.49
CA LEU A 221 -12.20 -6.50 -45.33
C LEU A 221 -10.74 -6.64 -44.90
N SER A 222 -9.81 -6.70 -45.86
CA SER A 222 -8.37 -6.76 -45.59
C SER A 222 -7.89 -5.51 -44.84
N ASP A 223 -8.27 -4.32 -45.31
CA ASP A 223 -7.95 -3.05 -44.64
C ASP A 223 -8.47 -3.02 -43.19
N ARG A 224 -9.70 -3.50 -42.98
CA ARG A 224 -10.31 -3.56 -41.65
C ARG A 224 -9.62 -4.56 -40.73
N VAL A 225 -9.14 -5.68 -41.27
CA VAL A 225 -8.35 -6.65 -40.51
C VAL A 225 -7.01 -6.03 -40.10
N GLU A 226 -6.36 -5.28 -41.00
CA GLU A 226 -5.09 -4.60 -40.72
C GLU A 226 -5.26 -3.53 -39.62
N GLU A 227 -6.32 -2.72 -39.69
CA GLU A 227 -6.67 -1.76 -38.62
C GLU A 227 -6.85 -2.46 -37.26
N LYS A 228 -7.61 -3.56 -37.23
CA LYS A 228 -7.85 -4.32 -36.00
C LYS A 228 -6.58 -4.97 -35.47
N MET A 229 -5.69 -5.44 -36.33
CA MET A 229 -4.37 -5.94 -35.92
C MET A 229 -3.51 -4.82 -35.32
N GLY A 230 -3.57 -3.60 -35.86
CA GLY A 230 -2.94 -2.42 -35.27
C GLY A 230 -3.45 -2.10 -33.86
N GLU A 231 -4.78 -2.09 -33.68
CA GLU A 231 -5.40 -1.91 -32.35
C GLU A 231 -4.97 -3.00 -31.35
N VAL A 232 -5.00 -4.27 -31.79
CA VAL A 232 -4.57 -5.41 -30.95
C VAL A 232 -3.11 -5.27 -30.56
N SER A 233 -2.23 -4.89 -31.49
CA SER A 233 -0.80 -4.67 -31.22
C SER A 233 -0.59 -3.57 -30.15
N SER A 234 -1.30 -2.43 -30.28
CA SER A 234 -1.25 -1.36 -29.28
C SER A 234 -1.80 -1.79 -27.91
N ASN A 235 -2.82 -2.64 -27.87
CA ASN A 235 -3.35 -3.18 -26.62
C ASN A 235 -2.35 -4.15 -25.97
N VAL A 236 -1.70 -5.00 -26.77
CA VAL A 236 -0.66 -5.94 -26.30
C VAL A 236 0.54 -5.18 -25.74
N SER A 237 0.98 -4.10 -26.38
CA SER A 237 2.07 -3.27 -25.84
C SER A 237 1.68 -2.61 -24.51
N GLY A 238 0.45 -2.06 -24.42
CA GLY A 238 -0.06 -1.49 -23.17
C GLY A 238 -0.22 -2.52 -22.04
N LEU A 239 -0.54 -3.78 -22.36
CA LEU A 239 -0.51 -4.88 -21.39
C LEU A 239 0.93 -5.22 -20.96
N GLY A 240 1.88 -5.17 -21.90
CA GLY A 240 3.30 -5.35 -21.62
C GLY A 240 3.83 -4.34 -20.58
N GLU A 241 3.46 -3.06 -20.72
CA GLU A 241 3.80 -2.02 -19.74
C GLU A 241 3.20 -2.31 -18.36
N LYS A 242 1.90 -2.64 -18.29
CA LYS A 242 1.25 -2.99 -17.01
C LYS A 242 1.89 -4.20 -16.33
N ILE A 243 2.34 -5.19 -17.11
CA ILE A 243 3.06 -6.36 -16.58
C ILE A 243 4.42 -5.94 -16.00
N SER A 244 5.12 -4.99 -16.64
CA SER A 244 6.36 -4.41 -16.11
C SER A 244 6.12 -3.70 -14.77
N ASP A 245 5.07 -2.88 -14.67
CA ASP A 245 4.71 -2.20 -13.42
C ASP A 245 4.41 -3.21 -12.30
N ILE A 246 3.68 -4.29 -12.61
CA ILE A 246 3.38 -5.37 -11.66
C ILE A 246 4.68 -6.05 -11.19
N HIS A 247 5.65 -6.24 -12.09
CA HIS A 247 6.94 -6.80 -11.74
C HIS A 247 7.70 -5.90 -10.76
N GLU A 248 7.72 -4.58 -10.98
CA GLU A 248 8.34 -3.62 -10.05
C GLU A 248 7.66 -3.62 -8.68
N ILE A 249 6.31 -3.62 -8.64
CA ILE A 249 5.56 -3.72 -7.38
C ILE A 249 5.91 -5.02 -6.64
N SER A 250 6.07 -6.13 -7.35
CA SER A 250 6.43 -7.42 -6.76
C SER A 250 7.80 -7.37 -6.07
N GLN A 251 8.77 -6.66 -6.65
CA GLN A 251 10.08 -6.46 -6.02
C GLN A 251 9.98 -5.62 -4.74
N VAL A 252 9.16 -4.56 -4.74
CA VAL A 252 8.91 -3.73 -3.56
C VAL A 252 8.26 -4.55 -2.44
N VAL A 253 7.30 -5.41 -2.78
CA VAL A 253 6.64 -6.30 -1.80
C VAL A 253 7.65 -7.24 -1.14
N GLU A 254 8.58 -7.83 -1.89
CA GLU A 254 9.59 -8.73 -1.30
C GLU A 254 10.56 -7.95 -0.38
N SER A 255 10.93 -6.72 -0.72
CA SER A 255 11.72 -5.84 0.16
C SER A 255 10.99 -5.49 1.45
N LEU A 256 9.68 -5.17 1.35
CA LEU A 256 8.84 -4.91 2.52
C LEU A 256 8.71 -6.13 3.42
N LYS A 257 8.55 -7.33 2.84
CA LYS A 257 8.48 -8.59 3.59
C LYS A 257 9.75 -8.84 4.40
N SER A 258 10.94 -8.58 3.82
CA SER A 258 12.21 -8.64 4.55
C SER A 258 12.27 -7.63 5.70
N SER A 259 11.81 -6.40 5.46
CA SER A 259 11.76 -5.35 6.49
C SER A 259 10.82 -5.70 7.65
N VAL A 260 9.65 -6.28 7.35
CA VAL A 260 8.69 -6.76 8.35
C VAL A 260 9.29 -7.87 9.20
N ALA A 261 9.94 -8.87 8.58
CA ALA A 261 10.64 -9.91 9.33
C ALA A 261 11.73 -9.34 10.26
N GLY A 262 12.44 -8.31 9.81
CA GLY A 262 13.40 -7.57 10.64
C GLY A 262 12.76 -6.84 11.83
N LEU A 263 11.56 -6.27 11.64
CA LEU A 263 10.79 -5.63 12.71
C LEU A 263 10.24 -6.64 13.71
N GLU A 264 9.76 -7.80 13.25
CA GLU A 264 9.30 -8.89 14.11
C GLU A 264 10.43 -9.37 15.03
N SER A 265 11.62 -9.60 14.49
CA SER A 265 12.79 -9.98 15.31
C SER A 265 13.16 -8.91 16.35
N ARG A 266 13.11 -7.62 15.98
CA ARG A 266 13.35 -6.52 16.94
C ARG A 266 12.28 -6.44 18.02
N TYR A 267 11.03 -6.72 17.67
CA TYR A 267 9.92 -6.75 18.60
C TYR A 267 10.09 -7.88 19.63
N ASP A 268 10.49 -9.08 19.19
CA ASP A 268 10.76 -10.20 20.10
C ASP A 268 11.89 -9.88 21.08
N VAL A 269 12.98 -9.27 20.60
CA VAL A 269 14.08 -8.81 21.47
C VAL A 269 13.60 -7.77 22.48
N ALA A 270 12.76 -6.82 22.05
CA ALA A 270 12.20 -5.81 22.95
C ALA A 270 11.26 -6.42 24.00
N ALA A 271 10.45 -7.42 23.62
CA ALA A 271 9.58 -8.16 24.52
C ALA A 271 10.40 -8.90 25.59
N ASP A 272 11.48 -9.58 25.20
CA ASP A 272 12.41 -10.25 26.12
C ASP A 272 13.08 -9.25 27.08
N MET A 273 13.45 -8.07 26.60
CA MET A 273 14.00 -7.01 27.44
C MET A 273 12.98 -6.50 28.47
N MET A 274 11.71 -6.35 28.08
CA MET A 274 10.64 -5.96 29.00
C MET A 274 10.41 -7.02 30.08
N ILE A 275 10.44 -8.31 29.73
CA ILE A 275 10.33 -9.42 30.69
C ILE A 275 11.47 -9.35 31.71
N LYS A 276 12.72 -9.18 31.25
CA LYS A 276 13.88 -9.05 32.14
C LYS A 276 13.81 -7.81 33.05
N LEU A 277 13.25 -6.71 32.56
CA LEU A 277 13.04 -5.51 33.37
C LEU A 277 11.95 -5.74 34.42
N ASP A 278 10.86 -6.41 34.06
CA ASP A 278 9.78 -6.77 34.98
C ASP A 278 10.28 -7.69 36.10
N GLU A 279 11.10 -8.69 35.77
CA GLU A 279 11.78 -9.55 36.75
C GLU A 279 12.67 -8.74 37.70
N LYS A 280 13.53 -7.86 37.18
CA LYS A 280 14.40 -6.99 38.00
C LYS A 280 13.61 -6.04 38.90
N LEU A 281 12.49 -5.51 38.41
CA LEU A 281 11.59 -4.67 39.21
C LEU A 281 10.94 -5.49 40.33
N GLY A 282 10.52 -6.72 40.03
CA GLY A 282 10.04 -7.67 41.02
C GLY A 282 11.06 -7.95 42.12
N ASP A 283 12.31 -8.27 41.74
CA ASP A 283 13.40 -8.53 42.69
C ASP A 283 13.70 -7.29 43.55
N SER A 284 13.81 -6.11 42.92
CA SER A 284 14.04 -4.84 43.64
C SER A 284 12.92 -4.53 44.63
N SER A 285 11.67 -4.80 44.26
CA SER A 285 10.51 -4.63 45.14
C SER A 285 10.59 -5.53 46.38
N VAL A 286 11.03 -6.79 46.21
CA VAL A 286 11.28 -7.70 47.34
C VAL A 286 12.40 -7.19 48.23
N GLU A 287 13.52 -6.75 47.66
CA GLU A 287 14.63 -6.18 48.44
C GLU A 287 14.20 -4.94 49.24
N ILE A 288 13.38 -4.06 48.64
CA ILE A 288 12.82 -2.89 49.33
C ILE A 288 11.93 -3.33 50.49
N MET A 289 11.06 -4.32 50.29
CA MET A 289 10.22 -4.87 51.38
C MET A 289 11.07 -5.41 52.52
N GLU A 290 12.15 -6.17 52.24
CA GLU A 290 13.06 -6.64 53.29
C GLU A 290 13.75 -5.50 54.05
N VAL A 291 14.05 -4.38 53.39
CA VAL A 291 14.61 -3.19 54.06
C VAL A 291 13.57 -2.52 54.94
N VAL A 292 12.32 -2.38 54.47
CA VAL A 292 11.21 -1.83 55.25
C VAL A 292 10.97 -2.66 56.50
N ASP A 293 10.91 -4.00 56.39
CA ASP A 293 10.74 -4.89 57.54
C ASP A 293 11.85 -4.70 58.59
N LYS A 294 13.10 -4.52 58.16
CA LYS A 294 14.23 -4.24 59.06
C LYS A 294 14.13 -2.87 59.72
N ILE A 295 13.63 -1.86 59.00
CA ILE A 295 13.40 -0.53 59.56
C ILE A 295 12.31 -0.62 60.63
N ASP A 296 11.21 -1.33 60.37
CA ASP A 296 10.13 -1.53 61.33
C ASP A 296 10.63 -2.26 62.59
N GLU A 297 11.42 -3.33 62.43
CA GLU A 297 12.06 -4.04 63.55
C GLU A 297 12.95 -3.10 64.39
N LYS A 298 13.79 -2.30 63.73
CA LYS A 298 14.68 -1.35 64.42
C LYS A 298 13.91 -0.21 65.09
N SER A 299 12.86 0.28 64.46
CA SER A 299 11.99 1.31 65.04
C SER A 299 11.27 0.78 66.28
N GLY A 300 10.79 -0.46 66.24
CA GLY A 300 10.20 -1.13 67.40
C GLY A 300 11.19 -1.25 68.57
N ALA A 301 12.39 -1.76 68.30
CA ALA A 301 13.45 -1.87 69.31
C ALA A 301 13.88 -0.51 69.89
N LEU A 302 13.91 0.54 69.07
CA LEU A 302 14.19 1.90 69.52
C LEU A 302 13.06 2.43 70.41
N GLY A 303 11.80 2.14 70.06
CA GLY A 303 10.63 2.46 70.89
C GLY A 303 10.69 1.80 72.27
N GLU A 304 11.05 0.51 72.34
CA GLU A 304 11.26 -0.20 73.61
C GLU A 304 12.40 0.40 74.43
N ALA A 305 13.52 0.75 73.77
CA ALA A 305 14.65 1.38 74.45
C ALA A 305 14.30 2.78 75.00
N LEU A 306 13.51 3.56 74.26
CA LEU A 306 13.01 4.86 74.74
C LEU A 306 12.09 4.69 75.95
N ALA A 307 11.14 3.74 75.91
CA ALA A 307 10.26 3.47 77.05
C ALA A 307 11.07 3.06 78.30
N ALA A 308 12.10 2.23 78.14
CA ALA A 308 12.99 1.86 79.24
C ALA A 308 13.82 3.04 79.78
N LEU A 309 14.23 3.98 78.91
CA LEU A 309 14.90 5.21 79.33
C LEU A 309 13.94 6.16 80.07
N GLU A 310 12.71 6.30 79.59
CA GLU A 310 11.65 7.08 80.27
C GLU A 310 11.37 6.50 81.66
N GLU A 311 11.29 5.18 81.80
CA GLU A 311 11.14 4.51 83.10
C GLU A 311 12.33 4.79 84.02
N LYS A 312 13.57 4.64 83.52
CA LYS A 312 14.78 4.95 84.30
C LYS A 312 14.81 6.42 84.73
N LEU A 313 14.43 7.33 83.85
CA LEU A 313 14.39 8.77 84.14
C LEU A 313 13.36 9.07 85.23
N ASN A 314 12.16 8.47 85.15
CA ASN A 314 11.15 8.58 86.18
C ASN A 314 11.65 8.05 87.53
N ASN A 315 12.29 6.88 87.54
CA ASN A 315 12.86 6.30 88.76
C ASN A 315 13.94 7.21 89.38
N VAL A 316 14.82 7.81 88.56
CA VAL A 316 15.82 8.78 89.04
C VAL A 316 15.14 10.04 89.58
N SER A 317 14.09 10.53 88.91
CA SER A 317 13.33 11.70 89.37
C SER A 317 12.67 11.44 90.73
N VAL A 318 12.11 10.25 90.93
CA VAL A 318 11.56 9.80 92.22
C VAL A 318 12.66 9.72 93.27
N ALA A 319 13.78 9.04 92.98
CA ALA A 319 14.91 8.91 93.89
C ALA A 319 15.50 10.29 94.29
N ASN A 320 15.60 11.22 93.35
CA ASN A 320 16.04 12.58 93.64
C ASN A 320 15.03 13.32 94.53
N SER A 321 13.73 13.14 94.31
CA SER A 321 12.69 13.74 95.16
C SER A 321 12.75 13.18 96.58
N GLU A 322 12.99 11.89 96.75
CA GLU A 322 13.19 11.23 98.05
C GLU A 322 14.47 11.72 98.73
N LEU A 323 15.59 11.80 98.01
CA LEU A 323 16.85 12.34 98.54
C LEU A 323 16.70 13.80 98.97
N LEU A 324 16.05 14.64 98.15
CA LEU A 324 15.76 16.03 98.49
C LEU A 324 14.84 16.13 99.71
N GLY A 325 13.85 15.25 99.83
CA GLY A 325 13.03 15.11 101.03
C GLY A 325 13.87 14.79 102.26
N GLY A 326 14.72 13.77 102.18
CA GLY A 326 15.61 13.38 103.27
C GLY A 326 16.63 14.46 103.65
N ILE A 327 17.20 15.18 102.67
CA ILE A 327 18.05 16.35 102.92
C ILE A 327 17.24 17.45 103.62
N SER A 328 16.02 17.74 103.16
CA SER A 328 15.15 18.74 103.77
C SER A 328 14.83 18.40 105.23
N ASP A 329 14.57 17.13 105.52
CA ASP A 329 14.33 16.66 106.90
C ASP A 329 15.60 16.72 107.76
N SER A 330 16.76 16.39 107.19
CA SER A 330 18.06 16.54 107.86
C SER A 330 18.35 18.02 108.18
N ILE A 331 18.07 18.93 107.24
CA ILE A 331 18.17 20.39 107.46
C ILE A 331 17.24 20.81 108.60
N ARG A 332 15.96 20.41 108.60
CA ARG A 332 15.03 20.71 109.71
C ARG A 332 15.52 20.19 111.06
N ASN A 333 16.11 19.00 111.07
CA ASN A 333 16.68 18.44 112.30
C ASN A 333 17.92 19.22 112.74
N MET A 334 18.79 19.64 111.80
CA MET A 334 19.92 20.53 112.10
C MET A 334 19.45 21.90 112.58
N GLU A 335 18.41 22.48 111.99
CA GLU A 335 17.78 23.73 112.44
C GLU A 335 17.23 23.56 113.86
N SER A 336 16.51 22.48 114.15
CA SER A 336 16.03 22.18 115.50
C SER A 336 17.17 22.01 116.51
N ARG A 337 18.28 21.37 116.11
CA ARG A 337 19.50 21.28 116.94
C ARG A 337 20.18 22.63 117.10
N HIS A 338 20.20 23.45 116.06
CA HIS A 338 20.74 24.81 116.10
C HIS A 338 19.92 25.68 117.05
N ASP A 339 18.58 25.58 117.02
CA ASP A 339 17.69 26.25 117.96
C ASP A 339 17.93 25.77 119.38
N ALA A 340 18.07 24.45 119.60
CA ALA A 340 18.43 23.92 120.91
C ALA A 340 19.81 24.40 121.40
N ILE A 341 20.80 24.50 120.50
CA ILE A 341 22.10 25.10 120.81
C ILE A 341 21.94 26.59 121.13
N SER A 342 21.19 27.34 120.32
CA SER A 342 20.91 28.75 120.51
C SER A 342 20.21 29.03 121.84
N ASP A 343 19.28 28.15 122.25
CA ASP A 343 18.65 28.16 123.57
C ASP A 343 19.66 27.88 124.68
N THR A 344 20.56 26.90 124.50
CA THR A 344 21.61 26.63 125.48
C THR A 344 22.60 27.78 125.58
N LEU A 345 22.88 28.46 124.47
CA LEU A 345 23.73 29.65 124.41
C LEU A 345 23.05 30.83 125.08
N SER A 346 21.75 31.02 124.87
CA SER A 346 20.94 32.02 125.58
C SER A 346 20.94 31.74 127.09
N LYS A 347 20.74 30.49 127.52
CA LYS A 347 20.86 30.09 128.93
C LYS A 347 22.27 30.26 129.48
N PHE A 348 23.28 30.05 128.65
CA PHE A 348 24.68 30.26 129.02
C PHE A 348 24.98 31.75 129.18
N ASP A 349 24.47 32.61 128.28
CA ASP A 349 24.51 34.07 128.38
C ASP A 349 23.74 34.56 129.61
N GLU A 350 22.58 33.96 129.91
CA GLU A 350 21.81 34.24 131.12
C GLU A 350 22.59 33.86 132.38
N ARG A 351 23.25 32.69 132.38
CA ARG A 351 24.19 32.27 133.44
C ARG A 351 25.41 33.18 133.53
N LEU A 352 25.90 33.69 132.40
CA LEU A 352 27.00 34.65 132.36
C LEU A 352 26.56 35.99 132.95
N MET A 353 25.34 36.45 132.64
CA MET A 353 24.75 37.62 133.29
C MET A 353 24.51 37.38 134.77
N GLU A 354 24.04 36.19 135.20
CA GLU A 354 23.92 35.83 136.61
C GLU A 354 25.28 35.78 137.28
N MET A 355 26.31 35.18 136.67
CA MET A 355 27.68 35.20 137.19
C MET A 355 28.28 36.60 137.22
N SER A 356 27.96 37.44 136.24
CA SER A 356 28.40 38.83 136.18
C SER A 356 27.69 39.67 137.23
N SER A 357 26.38 39.45 137.46
CA SER A 357 25.61 40.04 138.56
C SER A 357 26.05 39.52 139.92
N SER A 358 26.40 38.24 140.03
CA SER A 358 26.91 37.61 141.25
C SER A 358 28.34 38.07 141.53
N SER A 359 29.15 38.30 140.50
CA SER A 359 30.46 38.96 140.63
C SER A 359 30.30 40.43 140.97
N ALA A 360 29.32 41.13 140.40
CA ALA A 360 29.01 42.51 140.76
C ALA A 360 28.49 42.61 142.19
N ASP A 361 27.68 41.65 142.67
CA ASP A 361 27.23 41.52 144.06
C ASP A 361 28.36 41.08 144.98
N ALA A 362 29.28 40.23 144.53
CA ALA A 362 30.47 39.88 145.29
C ALA A 362 31.42 41.08 145.41
N LEU A 363 31.57 41.86 144.33
CA LEU A 363 32.30 43.13 144.34
C LEU A 363 31.59 44.17 145.19
N ALA A 364 30.27 44.26 145.14
CA ALA A 364 29.47 45.15 145.99
C ALA A 364 29.51 44.71 147.46
N ARG A 365 29.56 43.41 147.76
CA ARG A 365 29.79 42.88 149.13
C ARG A 365 31.23 43.04 149.59
N ILE A 366 32.20 43.11 148.67
CA ILE A 366 33.58 43.48 148.97
C ILE A 366 33.67 44.98 149.23
N ASP A 367 32.96 45.81 148.45
CA ASP A 367 32.81 47.26 148.65
C ASP A 367 32.10 47.56 149.98
N GLU A 368 31.00 46.87 150.28
CA GLU A 368 30.22 46.97 151.52
C GLU A 368 31.01 46.45 152.73
N LYS A 369 31.86 45.42 152.57
CA LYS A 369 32.83 44.99 153.60
C LYS A 369 34.06 45.89 153.72
N LEU A 370 34.35 46.72 152.72
CA LEU A 370 35.39 47.76 152.76
C LEU A 370 34.87 49.05 153.42
N ASP A 371 33.58 49.38 153.24
CA ASP A 371 32.93 50.52 153.88
C ASP A 371 32.45 50.23 155.33
N GLU A 372 32.16 48.97 155.70
CA GLU A 372 31.79 48.60 157.09
C GLU A 372 32.97 48.19 157.99
N LYS A 373 34.21 48.32 157.50
CA LYS A 373 35.41 48.30 158.35
C LYS A 373 36.21 49.60 158.20
N PRO A 374 35.91 50.63 159.03
CA PRO A 374 36.93 51.61 159.35
C PRO A 374 38.10 50.85 159.95
N TYR A 375 39.24 50.84 159.24
CA TYR A 375 40.50 50.38 159.80
C TYR A 375 40.86 51.33 160.94
N ASP A 376 40.43 50.92 162.12
CA ASP A 376 40.89 51.33 163.44
C ASP A 376 42.38 51.03 163.52
N THR A 377 43.16 51.98 163.00
CA THR A 377 44.62 52.02 163.00
C THR A 377 45.16 52.57 164.33
N SER A 378 44.29 52.87 165.31
CA SER A 378 44.68 53.33 166.65
C SER A 378 45.46 52.28 167.45
N ALA A 379 45.19 50.99 167.26
CA ALA A 379 45.92 49.89 167.93
C ALA A 379 47.27 49.53 167.28
N THR A 380 47.53 50.05 166.08
CA THR A 380 48.82 49.96 165.38
C THR A 380 49.62 51.25 165.49
N ASP A 381 48.96 52.40 165.67
CA ASP A 381 49.58 53.67 166.04
C ASP A 381 50.04 53.68 167.51
N ASP A 382 49.39 52.95 168.43
CA ASP A 382 49.90 52.76 169.81
C ASP A 382 51.14 51.85 169.88
N LYS A 383 51.31 50.94 168.90
CA LYS A 383 52.51 50.09 168.79
C LYS A 383 53.61 50.73 167.95
N ILE A 384 53.27 51.63 167.04
CA ILE A 384 54.23 52.46 166.29
C ILE A 384 54.69 53.65 167.16
N ALA A 385 53.85 54.21 168.03
CA ALA A 385 54.23 55.21 169.04
C ALA A 385 55.15 54.62 170.14
N GLY A 386 54.94 53.36 170.54
CA GLY A 386 55.87 52.64 171.43
C GLY A 386 57.20 52.26 170.77
N VAL A 387 57.22 52.11 169.44
CA VAL A 387 58.45 51.93 168.65
C VAL A 387 59.15 53.27 168.41
N TYR A 388 58.42 54.38 168.25
CA TYR A 388 58.99 55.73 168.23
C TYR A 388 59.58 56.14 169.59
N SER A 389 59.01 55.76 170.75
CA SER A 389 59.63 56.02 172.06
C SER A 389 60.88 55.16 172.35
N VAL A 390 60.99 53.99 171.71
CA VAL A 390 62.17 53.10 171.79
C VAL A 390 63.26 53.55 170.81
N VAL A 391 62.86 54.04 169.63
CA VAL A 391 63.78 54.65 168.64
C VAL A 391 64.26 56.03 169.10
N GLU A 392 63.43 56.81 169.81
CA GLU A 392 63.81 58.09 170.42
C GLU A 392 64.72 57.88 171.65
N ASN A 393 64.47 56.87 172.51
CA ASN A 393 65.42 56.46 173.56
C ASN A 393 66.76 55.89 173.03
N LEU A 394 66.74 55.22 171.88
CA LEU A 394 67.96 54.75 171.21
C LEU A 394 68.67 55.90 170.50
N ASN A 395 67.94 56.87 169.96
CA ASN A 395 68.49 58.08 169.34
C ASN A 395 69.08 59.05 170.38
N ASP A 396 68.48 59.16 171.57
CA ASP A 396 68.99 59.93 172.70
C ASP A 396 70.22 59.27 173.33
N LYS A 397 70.25 57.94 173.45
CA LYS A 397 71.46 57.21 173.91
C LYS A 397 72.58 57.18 172.87
N ILE A 398 72.26 57.18 171.58
CA ILE A 398 73.25 57.30 170.49
C ILE A 398 73.77 58.75 170.40
N ASN A 399 72.93 59.76 170.63
CA ASN A 399 73.37 61.16 170.71
C ASN A 399 74.19 61.43 171.99
N ASP A 400 73.84 60.85 173.14
CA ASP A 400 74.67 60.88 174.34
C ASP A 400 76.01 60.14 174.14
N ALA A 401 76.03 59.03 173.40
CA ALA A 401 77.26 58.33 173.02
C ALA A 401 78.11 59.07 171.96
N LEU A 402 77.51 59.89 171.10
CA LEU A 402 78.21 60.77 170.16
C LEU A 402 78.71 62.06 170.83
N ILE A 403 78.02 62.55 171.86
CA ILE A 403 78.47 63.68 172.70
C ILE A 403 79.59 63.24 173.66
N GLN A 404 79.47 62.07 174.30
CA GLN A 404 80.57 61.48 175.09
C GLN A 404 81.74 61.01 174.20
N GLY A 405 81.46 60.59 172.96
CA GLY A 405 82.47 60.33 171.93
C GLY A 405 83.20 61.59 171.46
N ARG A 406 82.54 62.77 171.47
CA ARG A 406 83.17 64.08 171.26
C ARG A 406 83.97 64.54 172.48
N GLU A 407 83.51 64.29 173.71
CA GLU A 407 84.27 64.60 174.92
C GLU A 407 85.49 63.67 175.12
N LEU A 408 85.44 62.43 174.60
CA LEU A 408 86.62 61.58 174.45
C LEU A 408 87.52 62.08 173.32
N SER A 409 86.99 62.57 172.19
CA SER A 409 87.81 63.15 171.12
C SER A 409 88.56 64.41 171.57
N ASP A 410 87.95 65.28 172.40
CA ASP A 410 88.57 66.52 172.87
C ASP A 410 89.47 66.33 174.11
N LYS A 411 89.27 65.27 174.91
CA LYS A 411 90.20 64.91 175.99
C LYS A 411 91.35 63.99 175.53
N LEU A 412 91.20 63.27 174.42
CA LEU A 412 92.27 62.52 173.75
C LEU A 412 93.31 63.47 173.10
N ASP A 413 92.94 64.74 172.85
CA ASP A 413 93.87 65.79 172.38
C ASP A 413 94.53 66.61 173.51
N GLN A 414 94.26 66.33 174.79
CA GLN A 414 94.88 67.07 175.91
C GLN A 414 95.55 66.26 177.03
N THR A 415 95.43 64.94 177.10
CA THR A 415 96.20 64.16 178.09
C THR A 415 96.78 62.88 177.51
N ARG A 416 97.99 63.07 176.96
CA ARG A 416 99.04 62.09 176.68
C ARG A 416 99.24 61.16 177.89
N GLY A 417 99.10 59.84 177.71
CA GLY A 417 99.65 58.83 178.62
C GLY A 417 98.87 57.50 178.72
N ASP A 418 99.42 56.48 178.05
CA ASP A 418 99.29 55.03 178.29
C ASP A 418 97.98 54.24 178.00
N GLY A 419 98.06 53.34 177.00
CA GLY A 419 97.85 51.90 177.27
C GLY A 419 96.68 51.13 176.62
N ASP A 420 96.92 50.65 175.39
CA ASP A 420 96.51 49.35 174.80
C ASP A 420 95.09 49.09 174.22
N VAL A 421 95.10 48.74 172.92
CA VAL A 421 93.99 48.56 171.96
C VAL A 421 94.29 47.26 171.21
N THR A 422 93.46 46.19 171.26
CA THR A 422 93.33 45.20 170.13
C THR A 422 92.34 44.02 170.23
N SER A 423 91.53 43.76 171.28
CA SER A 423 90.82 42.45 171.37
C SER A 423 89.30 42.38 171.09
N VAL A 424 88.52 43.47 171.11
CA VAL A 424 87.03 43.34 171.12
C VAL A 424 86.35 43.44 169.73
N ILE A 425 87.05 43.97 168.72
CA ILE A 425 86.53 44.20 167.35
C ILE A 425 86.21 42.90 166.57
N LYS A 426 86.55 41.71 167.09
CA LYS A 426 86.50 40.45 166.33
C LYS A 426 85.17 39.68 166.39
N ASP A 427 84.32 39.92 167.40
CA ASP A 427 83.14 39.08 167.65
C ASP A 427 81.87 39.53 166.91
N GLU A 428 81.80 40.76 166.38
CA GLU A 428 80.60 41.30 165.73
C GLU A 428 80.41 40.87 164.26
N MET A 429 81.47 40.46 163.54
CA MET A 429 81.34 40.08 162.12
C MET A 429 80.69 38.72 161.85
N ALA A 430 80.73 37.76 162.80
CA ALA A 430 80.29 36.38 162.56
C ALA A 430 78.76 36.15 162.58
N SER A 431 77.97 37.12 163.04
CA SER A 431 76.52 36.95 163.22
C SER A 431 75.70 37.29 161.95
N LEU A 432 76.26 38.11 161.05
CA LEU A 432 75.55 38.61 159.87
C LEU A 432 75.41 37.58 158.72
N GLU A 433 76.30 36.60 158.60
CA GLU A 433 76.27 35.61 157.50
C GLU A 433 75.10 34.62 157.55
N ARG A 434 74.53 34.31 158.73
CA ARG A 434 73.46 33.30 158.86
C ARG A 434 72.09 33.73 158.32
N LYS A 435 71.83 35.03 158.15
CA LYS A 435 70.50 35.52 157.72
C LYS A 435 70.26 35.48 156.21
N LEU A 436 71.31 35.39 155.38
CA LEU A 436 71.15 35.44 153.92
C LEU A 436 70.81 34.08 153.26
N SER A 437 71.11 32.94 153.90
CA SER A 437 70.98 31.61 153.27
C SER A 437 69.55 31.07 153.14
N GLY A 438 68.57 31.58 153.89
CA GLY A 438 67.21 31.03 153.94
C GLY A 438 66.25 31.48 152.82
N MET A 439 66.59 32.53 152.08
CA MET A 439 65.70 33.09 151.05
C MET A 439 65.81 32.40 149.68
N VAL A 440 66.84 31.58 149.44
CA VAL A 440 67.15 31.04 148.09
C VAL A 440 66.42 29.71 147.79
N GLU A 441 65.98 28.94 148.79
CA GLU A 441 65.36 27.62 148.58
C GLU A 441 63.88 27.64 148.17
N SER A 442 63.11 28.71 148.44
CA SER A 442 61.65 28.68 148.20
C SER A 442 61.22 28.95 146.75
N VAL A 443 62.13 29.34 145.86
CA VAL A 443 61.80 29.74 144.47
C VAL A 443 62.10 28.63 143.45
N GLY A 444 62.93 27.63 143.79
CA GLY A 444 63.38 26.60 142.85
C GLY A 444 62.35 25.49 142.52
N ASN A 445 61.42 25.18 143.44
CA ASN A 445 60.62 23.96 143.32
C ASN A 445 59.32 24.09 142.50
N ASP A 446 58.74 25.28 142.30
CA ASP A 446 57.43 25.43 141.61
C ASP A 446 57.53 25.42 140.06
N MET A 447 58.73 25.64 139.50
CA MET A 447 58.90 25.72 138.04
C MET A 447 59.07 24.35 137.36
N PHE A 448 59.60 23.34 138.05
CA PHE A 448 59.87 22.03 137.45
C PHE A 448 58.61 21.17 137.24
N ASP A 449 57.61 21.26 138.12
CA ASP A 449 56.36 20.46 138.01
C ASP A 449 55.44 20.86 136.84
N LYS A 450 55.54 22.10 136.34
CA LYS A 450 54.74 22.57 135.19
C LYS A 450 55.29 22.08 133.84
N MET A 451 56.57 21.71 133.77
CA MET A 451 57.22 21.26 132.54
C MET A 451 56.89 19.81 132.19
N ASP A 452 56.83 18.91 133.18
CA ASP A 452 56.56 17.48 132.97
C ASP A 452 55.15 17.18 132.41
N LYS A 453 54.14 17.97 132.81
CA LYS A 453 52.76 17.80 132.30
C LYS A 453 52.60 18.11 130.81
N ARG A 454 53.45 18.96 130.22
CA ARG A 454 53.39 19.28 128.77
C ARG A 454 53.98 18.18 127.90
N ILE A 455 54.98 17.45 128.40
CA ILE A 455 55.66 16.41 127.64
C ILE A 455 54.73 15.19 127.44
N HIS A 456 53.85 14.88 128.39
CA HIS A 456 52.93 13.75 128.27
C HIS A 456 51.81 13.93 127.22
N LEU A 457 51.23 15.13 127.09
CA LEU A 457 50.16 15.40 126.13
C LEU A 457 50.62 15.35 124.66
N SER A 458 51.88 15.72 124.40
CA SER A 458 52.46 15.65 123.05
C SER A 458 52.71 14.22 122.56
N SER A 459 52.84 13.25 123.47
CA SER A 459 53.11 11.85 123.12
C SER A 459 51.85 11.10 122.66
N GLU A 460 50.65 11.45 123.16
CA GLU A 460 49.41 10.76 122.79
C GLU A 460 48.92 11.12 121.37
N GLU A 461 49.18 12.35 120.92
CA GLU A 461 48.76 12.85 119.62
C GLU A 461 49.52 12.17 118.45
N THR A 462 50.80 11.84 118.67
CA THR A 462 51.62 11.10 117.69
C THR A 462 51.17 9.65 117.48
N HIS A 463 50.54 9.02 118.48
CA HIS A 463 50.02 7.65 118.35
C HIS A 463 48.66 7.59 117.65
N ARG A 464 47.85 8.65 117.71
CA ARG A 464 46.55 8.73 117.02
C ARG A 464 46.72 8.84 115.50
N LEU A 465 47.62 9.72 115.04
CA LEU A 465 47.92 9.91 113.61
C LEU A 465 48.49 8.65 112.94
N ARG A 466 49.16 7.79 113.71
CA ARG A 466 49.72 6.53 113.19
C ARG A 466 48.67 5.46 112.89
N ARG A 467 47.48 5.50 113.53
CA ARG A 467 46.39 4.56 113.24
C ARG A 467 45.60 4.95 111.98
N GLU A 468 45.35 6.25 111.80
CA GLU A 468 44.59 6.76 110.65
C GLU A 468 45.36 6.53 109.32
N LEU A 469 46.70 6.58 109.35
CA LEU A 469 47.53 6.30 108.17
C LEU A 469 47.41 4.85 107.68
N GLU A 470 47.24 3.89 108.59
CA GLU A 470 47.24 2.46 108.24
C GLU A 470 45.87 1.99 107.74
N GLU A 471 44.79 2.69 108.09
CA GLU A 471 43.43 2.45 107.60
C GLU A 471 43.26 2.90 106.13
N VAL A 472 43.92 4.00 105.75
CA VAL A 472 43.94 4.51 104.36
C VAL A 472 44.72 3.58 103.43
N LYS A 473 45.83 2.97 103.89
CA LYS A 473 46.57 1.97 103.10
C LYS A 473 45.69 0.77 102.73
N LYS A 474 44.91 0.26 103.68
CA LYS A 474 44.03 -0.89 103.49
C LYS A 474 42.96 -0.64 102.42
N GLN A 475 42.37 0.57 102.39
CA GLN A 475 41.39 0.95 101.36
C GLN A 475 42.00 1.06 99.96
N SER A 476 43.27 1.47 99.85
CA SER A 476 43.96 1.60 98.55
C SER A 476 44.25 0.25 97.88
N GLU A 477 44.52 -0.79 98.67
CA GLU A 477 44.79 -2.15 98.18
C GLU A 477 43.51 -2.84 97.67
N GLU A 478 42.36 -2.59 98.30
CA GLU A 478 41.05 -3.11 97.86
C GLU A 478 40.62 -2.53 96.50
N ILE A 479 40.91 -1.25 96.24
CA ILE A 479 40.63 -0.59 94.96
C ILE A 479 41.51 -1.16 93.84
N LEU A 480 42.78 -1.46 94.13
CA LEU A 480 43.73 -2.04 93.18
C LEU A 480 43.34 -3.48 92.76
N ALA A 481 42.78 -4.26 93.68
CA ALA A 481 42.27 -5.60 93.38
C ALA A 481 41.02 -5.57 92.46
N ALA A 482 40.12 -4.60 92.64
CA ALA A 482 38.91 -4.46 91.81
C ALA A 482 39.21 -4.06 90.35
N ILE A 483 40.28 -3.29 90.12
CA ILE A 483 40.70 -2.84 88.78
C ILE A 483 41.28 -3.99 87.94
N ILE A 484 41.93 -4.97 88.58
CA ILE A 484 42.56 -6.11 87.88
C ILE A 484 41.51 -7.13 87.40
N ALA A 485 40.33 -7.21 88.03
CA ALA A 485 39.28 -8.18 87.69
C ALA A 485 38.48 -7.86 86.41
N LEU A 486 38.62 -6.67 85.81
CA LEU A 486 37.78 -6.19 84.69
C LEU A 486 38.38 -6.40 83.27
N LYS A 487 39.36 -7.29 83.08
CA LYS A 487 40.28 -7.22 81.91
C LYS A 487 40.42 -8.42 80.93
N PRO A 488 39.41 -9.28 80.66
CA PRO A 488 39.25 -9.67 79.23
C PRO A 488 37.84 -10.07 78.77
N ALA A 489 37.23 -9.32 77.84
CA ALA A 489 36.19 -9.84 76.92
C ALA A 489 35.92 -8.89 75.72
N VAL A 490 36.92 -8.58 74.88
CA VAL A 490 36.66 -7.98 73.56
C VAL A 490 37.61 -8.59 72.53
N ALA A 491 37.14 -9.59 71.78
CA ALA A 491 37.81 -10.12 70.60
C ALA A 491 36.82 -10.70 69.56
N LYS A 492 36.39 -9.84 68.62
CA LYS A 492 36.34 -10.02 67.14
C LYS A 492 35.45 -11.12 66.47
N PRO A 493 35.17 -11.00 65.14
CA PRO A 493 33.81 -11.22 64.56
C PRO A 493 33.67 -12.28 63.42
N ARG A 494 32.40 -12.53 63.05
CA ARG A 494 31.83 -12.86 61.71
C ARG A 494 32.34 -14.10 60.92
N LYS A 495 31.41 -15.04 60.61
CA LYS A 495 30.86 -15.39 59.26
C LYS A 495 30.19 -16.79 59.29
N THR A 496 29.00 -16.96 58.69
CA THR A 496 28.73 -17.87 57.54
C THR A 496 27.23 -18.18 57.31
N ARG A 497 26.86 -18.23 56.01
CA ARG A 497 25.94 -19.18 55.31
C ARG A 497 24.42 -19.15 55.53
N LYS A 498 23.76 -18.50 54.56
CA LYS A 498 22.82 -19.05 53.54
C LYS A 498 22.22 -20.48 53.70
N LYS A 499 20.89 -20.52 53.49
CA LYS A 499 19.99 -21.52 52.82
C LYS A 499 19.28 -22.59 53.68
N ALA A 500 17.93 -22.51 53.72
CA ALA A 500 16.98 -23.61 53.48
C ALA A 500 15.52 -23.06 53.51
N ARG A 501 14.77 -23.05 52.40
CA ARG A 501 13.82 -24.08 51.90
C ARG A 501 12.33 -23.71 52.14
N ARG A 502 11.68 -23.33 51.04
CA ARG A 502 10.31 -23.70 50.57
C ARG A 502 9.28 -24.25 51.58
N ALA A 503 8.13 -23.59 51.65
CA ALA A 503 6.81 -24.23 51.82
C ALA A 503 5.72 -23.48 51.03
N LYS A 504 4.79 -24.24 50.44
CA LYS A 504 3.77 -23.86 49.44
C LYS A 504 2.52 -23.16 50.02
N PRO A 505 1.65 -22.57 49.16
CA PRO A 505 0.64 -21.58 49.52
C PRO A 505 -0.75 -22.18 49.79
N ARG A 506 -1.56 -21.50 50.63
CA ARG A 506 -3.00 -21.73 50.77
C ARG A 506 -3.72 -20.45 51.22
N ARG A 507 -4.46 -19.80 50.31
CA ARG A 507 -5.93 -19.66 50.32
C ARG A 507 -6.45 -18.59 49.34
N LYS A 508 -7.56 -18.96 48.71
CA LYS A 508 -8.43 -18.19 47.81
C LYS A 508 -9.14 -17.03 48.53
N ARG A 509 -9.48 -15.99 47.75
CA ARG A 509 -10.65 -15.06 47.80
C ARG A 509 -10.15 -13.65 47.44
N THR A 510 -10.76 -12.81 46.61
CA THR A 510 -12.13 -12.73 46.07
C THR A 510 -12.11 -11.86 44.82
N ALA A 511 -12.93 -12.24 43.84
CA ALA A 511 -13.20 -11.49 42.63
C ALA A 511 -13.72 -10.08 42.95
N ARG A 512 -13.12 -9.05 42.34
CA ARG A 512 -13.72 -7.73 42.20
C ARG A 512 -13.87 -7.41 40.71
N ARG A 513 -15.01 -7.82 40.17
CA ARG A 513 -15.58 -7.36 38.90
C ARG A 513 -15.51 -5.82 38.88
N LYS A 514 -14.75 -5.25 37.95
CA LYS A 514 -14.98 -3.89 37.44
C LYS A 514 -15.41 -4.03 35.97
N SER A 515 -16.68 -3.72 35.76
CA SER A 515 -17.33 -3.56 34.47
C SER A 515 -16.56 -2.54 33.62
N ARG A 516 -15.82 -3.02 32.61
CA ARG A 516 -15.47 -2.18 31.47
C ARG A 516 -16.62 -2.26 30.49
N ARG A 517 -17.33 -1.14 30.35
CA ARG A 517 -18.26 -0.86 29.26
C ARG A 517 -17.61 -1.29 27.95
N SER A 518 -18.24 -2.23 27.26
CA SER A 518 -17.97 -2.55 25.86
C SER A 518 -18.16 -1.27 25.04
N ARG A 519 -17.06 -0.60 24.69
CA ARG A 519 -17.07 0.31 23.55
C ARG A 519 -17.28 -0.59 22.33
N ALA A 520 -18.41 -0.40 21.66
CA ALA A 520 -18.70 -1.05 20.39
C ALA A 520 -17.49 -0.89 19.47
N PRO A 521 -17.06 -1.96 18.77
CA PRO A 521 -15.95 -1.87 17.83
C PRO A 521 -16.26 -0.77 16.83
N ARG A 522 -15.33 0.19 16.67
CA ARG A 522 -15.41 1.16 15.59
C ARG A 522 -15.26 0.38 14.29
N VAL A 523 -16.39 0.17 13.59
CA VAL A 523 -16.39 -0.45 12.27
C VAL A 523 -15.49 0.39 11.37
N THR A 524 -14.42 -0.22 10.89
CA THR A 524 -13.45 0.43 9.99
C THR A 524 -14.12 0.66 8.64
N ASN A 525 -13.63 1.64 7.89
CA ASN A 525 -14.17 1.94 6.57
C ASN A 525 -14.03 0.75 5.60
N GLU A 526 -13.07 -0.15 5.83
CA GLU A 526 -12.89 -1.41 5.09
C GLU A 526 -13.97 -2.44 5.42
N THR A 527 -14.34 -2.59 6.70
CA THR A 527 -15.43 -3.50 7.08
C THR A 527 -16.78 -3.03 6.54
N LEU A 528 -16.96 -1.72 6.38
CA LEU A 528 -18.14 -1.17 5.69
C LEU A 528 -18.13 -1.47 4.18
N ASP A 529 -16.98 -1.37 3.52
CA ASP A 529 -16.87 -1.67 2.08
C ASP A 529 -17.17 -3.15 1.80
N ILE A 530 -16.59 -4.06 2.58
CA ILE A 530 -16.84 -5.50 2.45
C ILE A 530 -18.33 -5.80 2.63
N LEU A 531 -18.96 -5.17 3.63
CA LEU A 531 -20.39 -5.32 3.87
C LEU A 531 -21.22 -4.82 2.68
N ILE A 532 -20.92 -3.62 2.16
CA ILE A 532 -21.63 -3.03 1.01
C ILE A 532 -21.49 -3.91 -0.23
N VAL A 533 -20.27 -4.33 -0.56
CA VAL A 533 -19.99 -5.16 -1.74
C VAL A 533 -20.69 -6.51 -1.63
N ASN A 534 -20.59 -7.21 -0.48
CA ASN A 534 -21.29 -8.48 -0.27
C ASN A 534 -22.81 -8.35 -0.40
N THR A 535 -23.38 -7.24 0.09
CA THR A 535 -24.81 -7.00 0.00
C THR A 535 -25.26 -6.74 -1.44
N LEU A 536 -24.47 -5.99 -2.22
CA LEU A 536 -24.74 -5.71 -3.63
C LEU A 536 -24.43 -6.88 -4.57
N ASN A 537 -23.55 -7.80 -4.16
CA ASN A 537 -23.26 -9.02 -4.91
C ASN A 537 -24.44 -10.01 -4.87
N ALA A 538 -25.24 -9.96 -3.80
CA ALA A 538 -26.42 -10.81 -3.66
C ALA A 538 -27.63 -10.32 -4.49
N ALA A 539 -27.81 -9.00 -4.61
CA ALA A 539 -28.87 -8.40 -5.42
C ALA A 539 -28.56 -6.95 -5.75
N SER A 540 -29.00 -6.48 -6.92
CA SER A 540 -28.96 -5.05 -7.25
C SER A 540 -29.98 -4.30 -6.38
N MET A 541 -29.54 -3.24 -5.71
CA MET A 541 -30.35 -2.52 -4.71
C MET A 541 -30.33 -1.02 -4.98
N ASN A 542 -31.44 -0.35 -4.70
CA ASN A 542 -31.48 1.11 -4.62
C ASN A 542 -30.95 1.61 -3.26
N MET A 543 -30.65 2.91 -3.15
CA MET A 543 -30.07 3.51 -1.94
C MET A 543 -30.90 3.25 -0.67
N THR A 544 -32.23 3.28 -0.77
CA THR A 544 -33.13 3.05 0.38
C THR A 544 -33.06 1.59 0.85
N GLN A 545 -33.10 0.64 -0.08
CA GLN A 545 -32.96 -0.79 0.21
C GLN A 545 -31.59 -1.10 0.81
N LEU A 546 -30.52 -0.54 0.25
CA LEU A 546 -29.15 -0.74 0.74
C LEU A 546 -28.95 -0.18 2.16
N ARG A 547 -29.59 0.95 2.46
CA ARG A 547 -29.60 1.55 3.80
C ARG A 547 -30.31 0.65 4.80
N GLU A 548 -31.46 0.12 4.44
CA GLU A 548 -32.26 -0.76 5.30
C GLU A 548 -31.54 -2.09 5.57
N THR A 549 -30.89 -2.67 4.56
CA THR A 549 -30.18 -3.95 4.69
C THR A 549 -28.87 -3.83 5.47
N THR A 550 -28.06 -2.81 5.19
CA THR A 550 -26.75 -2.63 5.87
C THR A 550 -26.86 -1.93 7.23
N LYS A 551 -27.99 -1.27 7.53
CA LYS A 551 -28.19 -0.41 8.70
C LYS A 551 -27.15 0.72 8.81
N ILE A 552 -26.53 1.12 7.70
CA ILE A 552 -25.59 2.24 7.63
C ILE A 552 -26.37 3.53 7.31
N SER A 553 -25.96 4.67 7.86
CA SER A 553 -26.57 5.97 7.50
C SER A 553 -26.37 6.29 6.02
N GLU A 554 -27.39 6.86 5.37
CA GLU A 554 -27.36 7.19 3.94
C GLU A 554 -26.16 8.07 3.55
N LYS A 555 -25.83 9.08 4.37
CA LYS A 555 -24.66 9.94 4.13
C LYS A 555 -23.38 9.12 4.00
N LYS A 556 -23.16 8.18 4.92
CA LYS A 556 -21.97 7.33 4.94
C LYS A 556 -21.99 6.28 3.81
N LEU A 557 -23.16 5.79 3.41
CA LEU A 557 -23.29 4.92 2.23
C LEU A 557 -22.89 5.66 0.95
N ARG A 558 -23.33 6.92 0.77
CA ARG A 558 -22.95 7.73 -0.39
C ARG A 558 -21.44 7.94 -0.45
N GLU A 559 -20.84 8.37 0.65
CA GLU A 559 -19.38 8.56 0.75
C GLU A 559 -18.59 7.28 0.39
N ARG A 560 -19.06 6.10 0.83
CA ARG A 560 -18.37 4.84 0.52
C ARG A 560 -18.66 4.32 -0.90
N LEU A 561 -19.90 4.48 -1.40
CA LEU A 561 -20.25 4.11 -2.77
C LEU A 561 -19.48 4.95 -3.78
N ASP A 562 -19.25 6.24 -3.52
CA ASP A 562 -18.43 7.09 -4.40
C ASP A 562 -16.99 6.57 -4.48
N VAL A 563 -16.41 6.13 -3.35
CA VAL A 563 -15.09 5.49 -3.32
C VAL A 563 -15.08 4.16 -4.06
N LEU A 564 -16.11 3.32 -3.88
CA LEU A 564 -16.21 2.02 -4.55
C LEU A 564 -16.48 2.13 -6.06
N MET A 565 -17.21 3.15 -6.49
CA MET A 565 -17.41 3.49 -7.91
C MET A 565 -16.12 4.02 -8.54
N ALA A 566 -15.39 4.89 -7.84
CA ALA A 566 -14.09 5.37 -8.30
C ALA A 566 -13.06 4.24 -8.45
N ARG A 567 -13.19 3.17 -7.64
CA ARG A 567 -12.39 1.94 -7.75
C ARG A 567 -12.91 0.95 -8.78
N GLY A 568 -14.04 1.22 -9.44
CA GLY A 568 -14.65 0.31 -10.42
C GLY A 568 -15.31 -0.94 -9.81
N VAL A 569 -15.43 -1.04 -8.49
CA VAL A 569 -15.98 -2.22 -7.78
C VAL A 569 -17.51 -2.23 -7.83
N VAL A 570 -18.13 -1.05 -7.75
CA VAL A 570 -19.59 -0.88 -7.81
C VAL A 570 -19.94 -0.01 -9.01
N VAL A 571 -20.99 -0.37 -9.73
CA VAL A 571 -21.53 0.40 -10.85
C VAL A 571 -22.91 0.93 -10.47
N ARG A 572 -23.24 2.10 -11.02
CA ARG A 572 -24.51 2.79 -10.81
C ARG A 572 -25.24 2.91 -12.14
N GLU A 573 -26.43 2.32 -12.23
CA GLU A 573 -27.30 2.42 -13.40
C GLU A 573 -28.53 3.27 -13.08
N LYS A 574 -28.93 4.13 -14.02
CA LYS A 574 -30.05 5.06 -13.85
C LYS A 574 -31.30 4.49 -14.53
N ARG A 575 -32.08 3.68 -13.80
CA ARG A 575 -33.42 3.21 -14.22
C ARG A 575 -34.51 3.78 -13.30
N GLY A 576 -34.82 5.07 -13.47
CA GLY A 576 -35.82 5.80 -12.67
C GLY A 576 -35.39 6.15 -11.23
N ARG A 577 -34.75 5.22 -10.51
CA ARG A 577 -33.96 5.47 -9.29
C ARG A 577 -32.56 4.92 -9.49
N TYR A 578 -31.59 5.45 -8.76
CA TYR A 578 -30.22 4.95 -8.81
C TYR A 578 -30.15 3.56 -8.17
N ILE A 579 -29.82 2.56 -8.99
CA ILE A 579 -29.60 1.17 -8.59
C ILE A 579 -28.09 0.93 -8.63
N PHE A 580 -27.58 0.26 -7.59
CA PHE A 580 -26.18 -0.11 -7.44
C PHE A 580 -26.04 -1.63 -7.57
N TYR A 581 -24.95 -2.07 -8.21
CA TYR A 581 -24.57 -3.48 -8.33
C TYR A 581 -23.05 -3.60 -8.44
N VAL A 582 -22.51 -4.78 -8.12
CA VAL A 582 -21.06 -5.05 -8.22
C VAL A 582 -20.67 -5.21 -9.69
N SER A 583 -19.59 -4.56 -10.11
CA SER A 583 -19.06 -4.67 -11.47
C SER A 583 -18.62 -6.12 -11.74
N GLN A 584 -19.13 -6.75 -12.79
CA GLN A 584 -18.75 -8.13 -13.16
C GLN A 584 -17.35 -8.24 -13.80
N ALA A 585 -16.58 -7.16 -13.85
CA ALA A 585 -15.25 -7.15 -14.47
C ALA A 585 -14.20 -8.03 -13.75
N GLU A 586 -14.49 -8.56 -12.56
CA GLU A 586 -13.58 -9.40 -11.77
C GLU A 586 -14.22 -10.70 -11.24
N GLN A 587 -15.15 -11.33 -11.99
CA GLN A 587 -15.47 -12.73 -11.67
C GLN A 587 -14.43 -13.66 -12.32
N PRO A 588 -13.62 -14.42 -11.54
CA PRO A 588 -12.90 -15.54 -12.08
C PRO A 588 -13.94 -16.54 -12.61
N MET A 589 -13.84 -16.85 -13.90
CA MET A 589 -14.68 -17.84 -14.57
C MET A 589 -14.71 -19.13 -13.74
N PRO A 590 -15.88 -19.75 -13.51
CA PRO A 590 -15.94 -21.04 -12.85
C PRO A 590 -15.18 -22.05 -13.71
N THR A 591 -14.13 -22.65 -13.14
CA THR A 591 -13.41 -23.76 -13.75
C THR A 591 -14.38 -24.94 -13.85
N GLY A 592 -14.91 -25.15 -15.05
CA GLY A 592 -15.53 -26.41 -15.47
C GLY A 592 -14.49 -27.48 -15.75
#